data_AF-X1TTN4-F1
#
_entry.id   AF-X1TTN4-F1
#
_cell.length_a   1.000
_cell.length_b   1.000
_cell.length_c   1.000
_cell.angle_alpha   90.00
_cell.angle_beta   90.00
_cell.angle_gamma   90.00
#
_symmetry.space_group_name_H-M   'P 1'
#
loop_
_entity.id
_entity.type
_entity.pdbx_description
1 polymer ?
#
loop_
_entity_poly.entity_id
_entity_poly.type
_entity_poly.pdbx_seq_one_letter_code
_entity_poly.pdbx_strand_id
1 'polypeptide(L)' 'NTLNLSGSHIEILIDQWKINRFEDMKIPSKADLAKLVMYDIITTDRYKEEMFKLGYNPEYIDWYLELEFAIKKAKK' A
#
# COMPACT_ATOMS: atom_id res chain seq x y z
N ASN A 1 -22.43 -16.80 30.89
CA ASN A 1 -22.38 -15.34 30.66
C ASN A 1 -22.84 -15.03 29.25
N THR A 2 -24.15 -14.95 29.04
CA THR A 2 -24.77 -14.46 27.81
C THR A 2 -24.52 -12.95 27.76
N LEU A 3 -23.69 -12.50 26.82
CA LEU A 3 -23.48 -11.09 26.56
C LEU A 3 -24.82 -10.50 26.09
N ASN A 4 -25.54 -9.87 27.02
CA ASN A 4 -26.76 -9.11 26.77
C ASN A 4 -26.42 -7.76 26.12
N LEU A 5 -25.77 -7.83 24.95
CA LEU A 5 -25.51 -6.67 24.11
C LEU A 5 -26.66 -6.60 23.12
N SER A 6 -27.41 -5.49 23.14
CA SER A 6 -28.43 -5.24 22.12
C SER A 6 -27.80 -5.37 20.73
N GLY A 7 -28.52 -5.90 19.73
CA GLY A 7 -27.97 -6.15 18.39
C GLY A 7 -27.26 -4.93 17.79
N SER A 8 -27.72 -3.73 18.13
CA SER A 8 -27.12 -2.44 17.77
C SER A 8 -25.69 -2.25 18.29
N HIS A 9 -25.37 -2.74 19.49
CA HIS A 9 -24.03 -2.66 20.07
C HIS A 9 -23.07 -3.66 19.41
N ILE A 10 -23.59 -4.81 18.97
CA ILE A 10 -22.82 -5.80 18.21
C ILE A 10 -22.43 -5.25 16.84
N GLU A 11 -23.34 -4.55 16.16
CA GLU A 11 -23.07 -3.90 14.88
C GLU A 11 -21.97 -2.83 15.00
N ILE A 12 -22.04 -1.98 16.03
CA ILE A 12 -21.01 -0.95 16.28
C ILE A 12 -19.64 -1.60 16.50
N LEU A 13 -19.57 -2.67 17.28
CA LEU A 13 -18.30 -3.39 17.53
C LEU A 13 -17.77 -4.07 16.27
N ILE A 14 -18.64 -4.61 15.40
CA ILE A 14 -18.26 -5.18 14.12
C ILE A 14 -17.73 -4.10 13.17
N ASP A 15 -18.34 -2.92 13.13
CA ASP A 15 -17.88 -1.82 12.28
C ASP A 15 -16.57 -1.22 12.79
N GLN A 16 -16.40 -1.06 14.10
CA GLN A 16 -15.11 -0.69 14.69
C GLN A 16 -14.01 -1.72 14.40
N TRP A 17 -14.35 -3.01 14.41
CA TRP A 17 -13.40 -4.07 14.06
C TRP A 17 -13.01 -4.05 12.58
N LYS A 18 -13.97 -3.80 11.68
CA LYS A 18 -13.68 -3.61 10.24
C LYS A 18 -12.74 -2.44 10.03
N ILE A 19 -12.97 -1.31 10.71
CA ILE A 19 -12.15 -0.09 10.59
C ILE A 19 -10.69 -0.38 10.99
N ASN A 20 -10.47 -1.01 12.15
CA ASN A 20 -9.12 -1.37 12.60
C ASN A 20 -8.38 -2.31 11.63
N ARG A 21 -9.11 -3.23 10.97
CA ARG A 21 -8.51 -4.19 10.04
C ARG A 21 -7.99 -3.55 8.75
N PHE A 22 -8.49 -2.38 8.36
CA PHE A 22 -7.97 -1.60 7.24
C PHE A 22 -6.78 -0.72 7.65
N GLU A 23 -6.67 -0.31 8.92
CA GLU A 23 -5.50 0.42 9.44
C GLU A 23 -4.24 -0.46 9.52
N ASP A 24 -4.41 -1.77 9.74
CA ASP A 24 -3.32 -2.75 9.77
C ASP A 24 -2.85 -3.23 8.38
N MET A 25 -3.41 -2.69 7.29
CA MET A 25 -2.83 -2.90 5.97
C MET A 25 -1.48 -2.20 5.91
N LYS A 26 -0.42 -2.94 6.20
CA LYS A 26 0.96 -2.50 6.01
C LYS A 26 1.16 -2.06 4.57
N ILE A 27 1.09 -0.76 4.33
CA ILE A 27 1.39 -0.17 3.04
C ILE A 27 2.90 -0.40 2.83
N PRO A 28 3.30 -1.02 1.71
CA PRO A 28 4.72 -1.21 1.41
C PRO A 28 5.43 0.15 1.43
N SER A 29 6.63 0.20 2.02
CA SER A 29 7.41 1.43 1.98
C SER A 29 7.81 1.74 0.53
N LYS A 30 8.22 2.98 0.25
CA LYS A 30 8.80 3.34 -1.05
C LYS A 30 9.93 2.39 -1.47
N ALA A 31 10.77 1.96 -0.53
CA ALA A 31 11.88 1.03 -0.80
C ALA A 31 11.38 -0.38 -1.15
N ASP A 32 10.26 -0.81 -0.57
CA ASP A 32 9.64 -2.08 -0.92
C ASP A 32 8.96 -2.00 -2.29
N LEU A 33 8.24 -0.92 -2.58
CA LEU A 33 7.66 -0.67 -3.91
C LEU A 33 8.74 -0.65 -5.00
N ALA A 34 9.89 -0.03 -4.74
CA ALA A 34 11.04 0.00 -5.66
C ALA A 34 11.56 -1.41 -5.95
N LYS A 35 11.72 -2.24 -4.93
CA LYS A 35 12.10 -3.65 -5.11
C LYS A 35 11.02 -4.39 -5.91
N LEU A 36 9.76 -4.24 -5.55
CA LEU A 36 8.65 -4.94 -6.20
C LEU A 36 8.58 -4.63 -7.70
N VAL A 37 8.79 -3.37 -8.12
CA VAL A 37 8.82 -3.02 -9.55
C VAL A 37 10.11 -3.50 -10.22
N MET A 38 11.26 -3.45 -9.56
CA MET A 38 12.52 -3.99 -10.09
C MET A 38 12.44 -5.50 -10.38
N TYR A 39 11.78 -6.26 -9.50
CA TYR A 39 11.57 -7.71 -9.62
C TYR A 39 10.38 -8.07 -10.54
N ASP A 40 9.76 -7.11 -11.23
CA ASP A 40 8.58 -7.30 -12.08
C ASP A 40 7.39 -7.97 -11.34
N ILE A 41 7.31 -7.80 -10.02
CA ILE A 41 6.20 -8.30 -9.19
C ILE A 41 4.97 -7.39 -9.34
N ILE A 42 5.20 -6.09 -9.53
CA ILE A 42 4.16 -5.09 -9.79
C ILE A 42 4.48 -4.35 -11.10
N THR A 43 3.43 -3.87 -11.77
CA THR A 43 3.58 -3.04 -12.96
C THR A 43 4.02 -1.62 -12.60
N THR A 44 4.55 -0.90 -13.58
CA THR A 44 4.90 0.53 -13.43
C THR A 44 3.67 1.37 -13.05
N ASP A 45 2.51 1.07 -13.61
CA ASP A 45 1.26 1.77 -13.31
C ASP A 45 0.87 1.53 -11.85
N ARG A 46 1.03 0.29 -11.37
CA ARG A 46 0.76 -0.04 -9.97
C ARG A 46 1.74 0.64 -9.02
N TYR A 47 3.01 0.73 -9.39
CA TYR A 47 4.00 1.49 -8.63
C TYR A 47 3.60 2.97 -8.52
N LYS A 48 3.14 3.58 -9.61
CA LYS A 48 2.68 4.97 -9.63
C LYS A 48 1.46 5.19 -8.73
N GLU A 49 0.47 4.31 -8.80
CA GLU A 49 -0.72 4.37 -7.93
C GLU A 49 -0.35 4.28 -6.45
N GLU A 50 0.50 3.31 -6.08
CA GLU A 50 0.88 3.10 -4.68
C GLU A 50 1.76 4.25 -4.15
N MET A 51 2.68 4.77 -4.97
CA MET A 51 3.48 5.95 -4.62
C MET A 51 2.62 7.22 -4.51
N PHE A 52 1.58 7.36 -5.33
CA PHE A 52 0.63 8.45 -5.22
C PHE A 52 -0.18 8.36 -3.91
N LYS A 53 -0.61 7.15 -3.52
CA LYS A 53 -1.29 6.91 -2.23
C LYS A 53 -0.39 7.20 -1.03
N LEU A 54 0.92 7.02 -1.17
CA LEU A 54 1.93 7.42 -0.18
C LEU A 54 2.14 8.94 -0.12
N GLY A 55 1.54 9.72 -1.01
CA GLY A 55 1.60 11.18 -1.03
C GLY A 55 2.73 11.77 -1.87
N TYR A 56 3.37 10.98 -2.74
CA TYR A 56 4.39 11.49 -3.65
C TYR A 56 3.77 12.20 -4.86
N ASN A 57 4.39 13.31 -5.27
CA ASN A 57 4.04 14.02 -6.49
C ASN A 57 4.35 13.13 -7.72
N PRO A 58 3.42 13.00 -8.70
CA PRO A 58 3.65 12.30 -9.97
C PRO A 58 5.01 12.53 -10.61
N GLU A 59 5.52 13.76 -10.62
CA GLU A 59 6.82 14.09 -11.21
C GLU A 59 7.98 13.37 -10.49
N TYR A 60 7.95 13.33 -9.16
CA TYR A 60 8.95 12.60 -8.38
C TYR A 60 8.82 11.08 -8.56
N ILE A 61 7.59 10.59 -8.73
CA ILE A 61 7.34 9.17 -8.98
C ILE A 61 8.01 8.74 -10.29
N ASP A 62 7.89 9.56 -11.34
CA ASP A 62 8.53 9.29 -12.63
C ASP A 62 10.05 9.26 -12.50
N TRP A 63 10.66 10.20 -11.76
CA TRP A 63 12.11 10.19 -11.51
C TRP A 63 12.56 8.93 -10.75
N TYR A 64 11.80 8.50 -9.74
CA TYR A 64 12.13 7.25 -9.04
C TYR A 64 12.02 6.05 -9.96
N LEU A 65 11.00 6.01 -10.80
CA LEU A 65 10.82 4.93 -11.76
C LEU A 65 12.00 4.88 -12.77
N GLU A 66 12.41 6.03 -13.31
CA GLU A 66 13.57 6.12 -14.21
C GLU A 66 14.86 5.68 -13.51
N LEU A 67 15.05 6.06 -12.25
CA LEU A 67 16.20 5.64 -11.44
C LEU A 67 16.24 4.12 -11.29
N GLU A 68 15.12 3.48 -10.92
CA GLU A 68 15.05 2.02 -10.76
C GLU A 68 15.32 1.30 -12.09
N PHE A 69 14.82 1.82 -13.22
CA PHE A 69 15.10 1.26 -14.54
C PHE A 69 16.57 1.42 -14.95
N ALA A 70 17.18 2.57 -14.67
CA ALA A 70 18.60 2.80 -14.91
C ALA A 70 19.47 1.81 -14.11
N ILE A 71 19.12 1.58 -12.83
CA ILE A 71 19.79 0.58 -11.97
C ILE A 71 19.61 -0.83 -12.51
N LYS A 72 18.39 -1.22 -12.92
CA LYS A 72 18.11 -2.54 -13.52
C LYS A 72 18.94 -2.76 -14.79
N LYS A 73 19.09 -1.73 -15.62
CA LYS A 73 19.91 -1.77 -16.84
C LYS A 73 21.40 -1.91 -16.52
N ALA A 74 21.90 -1.23 -15.48
CA ALA A 74 23.30 -1.30 -15.09
C ALA A 74 23.70 -2.66 -14.46
N LYS A 75 22.74 -3.41 -13.92
CA LYS A 75 22.95 -4.75 -13.34
C LYS A 75 22.84 -5.90 -14.35
N LYS A 76 22.48 -5.61 -15.60
CA LYS A 76 22.27 -6.60 -16.66
C LYS A 76 23.43 -6.57 -17.65
#